data_AF-A0A367LVQ4-F1
#
_entry.id   AF-A0A367LVQ4-F1
#
_cell.length_a   1.000
_cell.length_b   1.000
_cell.length_c   1.000
_cell.angle_alpha   90.00
_cell.angle_beta   90.00
_cell.angle_gamma   90.00
#
_symmetry.space_group_name_H-M   'P 1'
#
loop_
_entity.id
_entity.type
_entity.pdbx_description
1 polymer ?
#
loop_
_entity_poly.entity_id
_entity_poly.type
_entity_poly.pdbx_seq_one_letter_code
_entity_poly.pdbx_strand_id
1 'polypeptide(L)'
;ADGLAARGTFTEQLQAQRDLVKASDEYYQLADKRYRTGVDNYLTLLDAQRSLFTAQQQLITDRLNQLTSEVNLYKALGGGWNQQTVTQQQTAKKEDPQA
;
A
#
# COMPACT_ATOMS: atom_id res chain seq x y z
N ALA A 1 -2.03 19.56 8.42
CA ALA A 1 -1.15 18.81 9.35
C ALA A 1 -1.24 17.29 9.12
N ASP A 2 -2.26 16.79 8.42
CA ASP A 2 -2.62 15.36 8.37
C ASP A 2 -1.76 14.48 7.44
N GLY A 3 -1.18 15.05 6.37
CA GLY A 3 -0.40 14.28 5.39
C GLY A 3 0.90 13.69 5.94
N LEU A 4 1.57 14.37 6.88
CA LEU A 4 2.79 13.88 7.52
C LEU A 4 2.49 12.78 8.56
N ALA A 5 1.38 12.90 9.27
CA ALA A 5 0.91 11.86 10.19
C ALA A 5 0.54 10.57 9.43
N ALA A 6 -0.18 10.69 8.31
CA ALA A 6 -0.51 9.56 7.45
C ALA A 6 0.74 8.82 6.93
N ARG A 7 1.79 9.56 6.53
CA ARG A 7 3.07 8.98 6.10
C ARG A 7 3.76 8.17 7.21
N GLY A 8 3.70 8.65 8.45
CA GLY A 8 4.22 7.94 9.62
C GLY A 8 3.52 6.58 9.80
N THR A 9 2.19 6.58 9.81
CA THR A 9 1.37 5.37 9.93
C THR A 9 1.65 4.34 8.83
N PHE A 10 1.78 4.78 7.56
CA PHE A 10 2.13 3.85 6.47
C PHE A 10 3.52 3.23 6.64
N THR A 11 4.47 3.97 7.20
CA THR A 11 5.82 3.46 7.44
C THR A 11 5.81 2.36 8.50
N GLU A 12 5.11 2.58 9.61
CA GLU A 12 4.95 1.58 10.67
C GLU A 12 4.23 0.33 10.19
N GLN A 13 3.11 0.51 9.46
CA GLN A 13 2.37 -0.60 8.88
C GLN A 13 3.23 -1.41 7.91
N LEU A 14 4.00 -0.74 7.04
CA LEU A 14 4.87 -1.41 6.09
C LEU A 14 5.99 -2.18 6.78
N GLN A 15 6.52 -1.65 7.89
CA GLN A 15 7.53 -2.33 8.67
C GLN A 15 6.96 -3.59 9.33
N ALA A 16 5.79 -3.50 9.98
CA ALA A 16 5.11 -4.65 10.56
C ALA A 16 4.83 -5.74 9.51
N GLN A 17 4.42 -5.36 8.30
CA GLN A 17 4.17 -6.30 7.21
C GLN A 17 5.45 -6.97 6.69
N ARG A 18 6.60 -6.26 6.69
CA ARG A 18 7.91 -6.85 6.38
C ARG A 18 8.33 -7.87 7.44
N ASP A 19 8.10 -7.55 8.71
CA ASP A 19 8.42 -8.45 9.82
C ASP A 19 7.56 -9.71 9.77
N LEU A 20 6.28 -9.60 9.37
CA LEU A 20 5.40 -10.74 9.13
C LEU A 20 5.90 -11.63 7.97
N VAL A 21 6.36 -11.04 6.86
CA VAL A 21 6.95 -11.82 5.75
C VAL A 21 8.18 -12.58 6.23
N LYS A 22 9.05 -11.93 7.01
CA LYS A 22 10.24 -12.56 7.57
C LYS A 22 9.89 -13.73 8.49
N ALA A 23 8.95 -13.53 9.42
CA ALA A 23 8.50 -14.60 10.31
C ALA A 23 7.86 -15.78 9.56
N SER A 24 7.11 -15.49 8.49
CA SER A 24 6.50 -16.52 7.65
C SER A 24 7.55 -17.31 6.84
N ASP A 25 8.64 -16.65 6.43
CA ASP A 25 9.77 -17.31 5.76
C ASP A 25 10.51 -18.24 6.72
N GLU A 26 10.80 -17.77 7.93
CA GLU A 26 11.41 -18.58 8.99
C GLU A 26 10.54 -19.81 9.32
N TYR A 27 9.22 -19.64 9.39
CA TYR A 27 8.28 -20.76 9.58
C TYR A 27 8.33 -21.76 8.42
N TYR A 28 8.32 -21.28 7.17
CA TYR A 28 8.46 -22.13 5.98
C TYR A 28 9.77 -22.92 5.99
N GLN A 29 10.90 -22.28 6.32
CA GLN A 29 12.19 -22.96 6.39
C GLN A 29 12.22 -24.03 7.49
N LEU A 30 11.56 -23.81 8.63
CA LEU A 30 11.42 -24.81 9.67
C LEU A 30 10.55 -25.98 9.21
N ALA A 31 9.41 -25.71 8.58
CA ALA A 31 8.50 -26.73 8.06
C ALA A 31 9.18 -27.59 6.98
N ASP A 32 9.95 -26.99 6.07
CA ASP A 32 10.69 -27.72 5.03
C ASP A 32 11.73 -28.67 5.65
N LYS A 33 12.49 -28.19 6.65
CA LYS A 33 13.45 -29.03 7.37
C LYS A 33 12.75 -30.22 8.03
N ARG A 34 11.65 -29.98 8.75
CA ARG A 34 10.90 -31.04 9.45
C ARG A 34 10.32 -32.06 8.49
N TYR A 35 9.74 -31.61 7.38
CA TYR A 35 9.23 -32.49 6.32
C TYR A 35 10.35 -33.34 5.72
N ARG A 36 11.49 -32.74 5.37
CA ARG A 36 12.66 -33.45 4.83
C ARG A 36 13.25 -34.49 5.79
N THR A 37 13.15 -34.23 7.09
CA THR A 37 13.55 -35.18 8.14
C THR A 37 12.47 -36.20 8.50
N GLY A 38 11.28 -36.13 7.89
CA GLY A 38 10.15 -37.02 8.17
C GLY A 38 9.44 -36.77 9.51
N VAL A 39 9.70 -35.64 10.16
CA VAL A 39 9.15 -35.27 11.47
C VAL A 39 7.72 -34.74 11.35
N ASP A 40 7.44 -33.97 10.30
CA ASP A 40 6.12 -33.42 10.00
C ASP A 40 5.67 -33.83 8.59
N ASN A 41 4.35 -33.78 8.35
CA ASN A 41 3.76 -34.15 7.07
C ASN A 41 3.87 -33.01 6.03
N TYR A 42 3.65 -33.37 4.76
CA TYR A 42 3.72 -32.42 3.64
C TYR A 42 2.67 -31.29 3.71
N LEU A 43 1.54 -31.52 4.39
CA LEU A 43 0.48 -30.51 4.52
C LEU A 43 0.96 -29.31 5.35
N THR A 44 1.74 -29.53 6.41
CA THR A 44 2.36 -28.46 7.20
C THR A 44 3.29 -27.58 6.33
N LEU A 45 4.06 -28.19 5.43
CA LEU A 45 4.92 -27.47 4.49
C LEU A 45 4.10 -26.61 3.53
N LEU A 46 3.02 -27.17 2.96
CA LEU A 46 2.13 -26.42 2.06
C LEU A 46 1.43 -25.26 2.76
N ASP A 47 1.00 -25.44 4.00
CA ASP A 47 0.37 -24.37 4.77
C ASP A 47 1.36 -23.25 5.12
N ALA A 48 2.60 -23.60 5.47
CA ALA A 48 3.67 -22.63 5.68
C ALA A 48 4.00 -21.85 4.39
N GLN A 49 4.08 -22.55 3.26
CA GLN A 49 4.31 -21.92 1.95
C GLN A 49 3.15 -20.98 1.56
N ARG A 50 1.91 -21.42 1.76
CA ARG A 50 0.71 -20.60 1.51
C ARG A 50 0.70 -19.35 2.39
N SER A 51 1.08 -19.47 3.65
CA SER A 51 1.16 -18.36 4.59
C SER A 51 2.22 -17.35 4.17
N LEU A 52 3.43 -17.81 3.79
CA LEU A 52 4.49 -16.95 3.26
C LEU A 52 4.04 -16.18 2.00
N PHE A 53 3.43 -16.89 1.05
CA PHE A 53 2.95 -16.25 -0.19
C PHE A 53 1.88 -15.20 0.09
N THR A 54 0.94 -15.50 1.00
CA THR A 54 -0.10 -14.55 1.42
C THR A 54 0.51 -13.31 2.07
N ALA A 55 1.49 -13.46 2.96
CA ALA A 55 2.18 -12.34 3.60
C ALA A 55 2.93 -11.47 2.59
N GLN A 56 3.59 -12.08 1.59
CA GLN A 56 4.28 -11.37 0.52
C GLN A 56 3.31 -10.58 -0.37
N GLN A 57 2.18 -11.18 -0.74
CA GLN A 57 1.15 -10.51 -1.52
C GLN A 57 0.57 -9.30 -0.79
N GLN A 58 0.31 -9.43 0.52
CA GLN A 58 -0.16 -8.33 1.35
C GLN A 58 0.87 -7.19 1.42
N LEU A 59 2.16 -7.50 1.55
CA LEU A 59 3.23 -6.49 1.53
C LEU A 59 3.23 -5.68 0.22
N ILE A 60 2.98 -6.32 -0.91
CA ILE A 60 2.90 -5.64 -2.21
C ILE A 60 1.68 -4.71 -2.25
N THR A 61 0.52 -5.19 -1.81
CA THR A 61 -0.71 -4.40 -1.73
C THR A 61 -0.55 -3.18 -0.83
N ASP A 62 0.08 -3.34 0.33
CA ASP A 62 0.30 -2.24 1.27
C ASP A 62 1.23 -1.17 0.69
N ARG A 63 2.29 -1.57 -0.04
CA ARG A 63 3.14 -0.62 -0.77
C ARG A 63 2.37 0.13 -1.86
N LEU A 64 1.51 -0.56 -2.59
CA LEU A 64 0.67 0.07 -3.61
C LEU A 64 -0.27 1.11 -2.97
N ASN A 65 -0.87 0.78 -1.83
CA ASN A 65 -1.75 1.69 -1.09
C ASN A 65 -0.99 2.92 -0.56
N GLN A 66 0.24 2.73 -0.07
CA GLN A 66 1.10 3.84 0.33
C GLN A 66 1.36 4.78 -0.85
N LEU A 67 1.83 4.26 -1.99
CA LEU A 67 2.14 5.06 -3.18
C LEU A 67 0.91 5.79 -3.72
N THR A 68 -0.25 5.13 -3.70
CA THR A 68 -1.52 5.74 -4.11
C THR A 68 -1.90 6.90 -3.17
N SER A 69 -1.71 6.73 -1.87
CA SER A 69 -1.91 7.77 -0.86
C SER A 69 -0.97 8.96 -1.07
N GLU A 70 0.29 8.71 -1.39
CA GLU A 70 1.28 9.76 -1.69
C GLU A 70 0.90 10.56 -2.96
N VAL A 71 0.46 9.89 -4.02
CA VAL A 71 -0.04 10.55 -5.24
C VAL A 71 -1.29 11.40 -4.96
N ASN A 72 -2.22 10.88 -4.14
CA ASN A 72 -3.42 11.62 -3.77
C ASN A 72 -3.10 12.86 -2.93
N LEU A 73 -2.14 12.76 -2.00
CA LEU A 73 -1.64 13.90 -1.23
C LEU A 73 -1.02 14.94 -2.17
N TYR A 74 -0.21 14.52 -3.14
CA TYR A 74 0.37 15.44 -4.14
C TYR A 74 -0.71 16.18 -4.94
N LYS A 75 -1.76 15.48 -5.38
CA LYS A 75 -2.91 16.09 -6.05
C LYS A 75 -3.63 17.10 -5.15
N ALA A 76 -3.90 16.72 -3.89
CA ALA A 76 -4.64 17.56 -2.94
C ALA A 76 -3.87 18.80 -2.48
N LEU A 77 -2.54 18.70 -2.35
CA LEU A 77 -1.67 19.83 -1.99
C LEU A 77 -1.43 20.81 -3.13
N GLY A 78 -1.94 20.51 -4.33
CA GLY A 78 -1.90 21.46 -5.42
C GLY A 78 -1.13 21.06 -6.66
N GLY A 79 -0.83 19.77 -6.85
CA GLY A 79 -0.35 19.21 -8.12
C GLY A 79 -1.33 19.34 -9.30
N GLY A 80 -2.30 20.26 -9.22
CA GLY A 80 -3.36 20.55 -10.19
C GLY A 80 -4.15 21.84 -9.89
N TRP A 81 -3.55 22.89 -9.31
CA TRP A 81 -4.18 24.22 -9.05
C TRP A 81 -4.71 24.98 -10.30
N ASN A 82 -4.91 24.31 -11.43
CA ASN A 82 -5.45 24.91 -12.66
C ASN A 82 -6.81 24.36 -13.09
N GLN A 83 -7.48 23.50 -12.32
CA GLN A 83 -8.82 23.02 -12.70
C GLN A 83 -9.95 23.89 -12.12
N GLN A 84 -9.81 24.43 -10.90
CA GLN A 84 -10.85 25.29 -10.29
C GLN A 84 -10.76 26.77 -10.73
N THR A 85 -9.60 27.24 -11.20
CA THR A 85 -9.45 28.61 -11.72
C THR A 85 -10.02 28.77 -13.13
N VAL A 86 -10.03 27.71 -13.95
CA VAL A 86 -10.56 27.77 -15.32
C VAL A 86 -12.09 27.77 -15.34
N THR A 87 -12.76 27.11 -14.38
CA THR A 87 -14.22 27.11 -14.31
C THR A 87 -14.80 28.45 -13.81
N GLN A 88 -14.12 29.17 -12.91
CA GLN A 88 -14.57 30.48 -12.44
C GLN A 88 -14.27 31.63 -13.42
N GLN A 89 -13.20 31.54 -14.23
CA GLN A 89 -12.90 32.56 -15.25
C GLN A 89 -13.80 32.47 -16.50
N GLN A 90 -14.39 31.31 -16.79
CA GLN A 90 -15.30 31.13 -17.93
C GLN A 90 -16.74 31.57 -17.65
N THR A 91 -17.18 31.59 -16.39
CA THR A 91 -18.48 32.15 -16.01
C THR A 91 -18.46 33.67 -15.94
N ALA A 92 -17.37 34.28 -15.44
CA ALA A 92 -17.23 35.74 -15.38
C ALA A 92 -17.14 36.42 -16.76
N LYS A 93 -16.66 35.73 -17.81
CA LYS A 93 -16.54 36.29 -19.17
C LYS A 93 -17.84 36.20 -20.00
N LYS A 94 -18.88 35.53 -19.50
CA LYS A 94 -20.17 35.36 -20.21
C LYS A 94 -21.28 36.30 -19.72
N GLU A 95 -20.98 37.18 -18.76
CA GLU A 95 -21.97 38.07 -18.14
C GLU A 95 -21.88 39.54 -18.57
N ASP A 96 -20.99 39.93 -19.49
CA ASP A 96 -21.10 41.24 -20.16
C ASP A 96 -22.17 41.16 -21.26
N PRO A 97 -23.38 41.71 -21.06
CA PRO A 97 -24.38 41.81 -22.10
C PRO A 97 -23.98 42.98 -23.00
N GLN A 98 -23.95 42.76 -24.30
CA GLN A 98 -24.02 43.86 -25.25
C GLN A 98 -25.28 44.68 -24.92
N ALA A 99 -25.07 45.90 -24.42
CA ALA A 99 -26.01 47.00 -24.37
C ALA A 99 -25.47 48.12 -25.27
#